data_AF-A0A7S3TKV2-F1
#
_entry.id   AF-A0A7S3TKV2-F1
#
_cell.length_a   1.000
_cell.length_b   1.000
_cell.length_c   1.000
_cell.angle_alpha   90.00
_cell.angle_beta   90.00
_cell.angle_gamma   90.00
#
_symmetry.space_group_name_H-M   'P 1'
#
loop_
_entity.id
_entity.type
_entity.pdbx_description
1 polymer ?
#
loop_
_entity_poly.entity_id
_entity_poly.type
_entity_poly.pdbx_seq_one_letter_code
_entity_poly.pdbx_strand_id
1 'polypeptide(L)'
;MPSYACPTCGERFKKWSVCKAHLELMRHTGKQHECRVDKQSGQLKKHADLPDSAALSDGAAFWVQLLQQEMAAQEEQVQHRLETWSNEALCQEGLRLHGLEARLHMHDGTLTLRSAAGTRLAYNVFALGDVGIVSHESTSVLALGCVTSVSGSMLQLTLKRGTAIDSALLSPRGGTFRIDKGFQQTPFDRMHSAIQRCDQRSAQKER
;
A
#
# COMPACT_ATOMS: atom_id res chain seq x y z
N MET A 1 1.89 -29.78 19.85
CA MET A 1 0.79 -29.43 18.93
C MET A 1 0.96 -27.97 18.52
N PRO A 2 0.88 -27.62 17.23
CA PRO A 2 1.00 -26.23 16.80
C PRO A 2 -0.17 -25.40 17.36
N SER A 3 0.15 -24.33 18.09
CA SER A 3 -0.81 -23.38 18.65
C SER A 3 -0.82 -22.12 17.80
N TYR A 4 -1.99 -21.60 17.48
CA TYR A 4 -2.16 -20.31 16.79
C TYR A 4 -2.21 -19.20 17.84
N ALA A 5 -1.34 -18.20 17.76
CA ALA A 5 -1.32 -17.09 18.72
C ALA A 5 -1.90 -15.82 18.08
N CYS A 6 -2.72 -15.08 18.83
CA CYS A 6 -3.15 -13.75 18.43
C CYS A 6 -1.95 -12.79 18.48
N PRO A 7 -1.61 -12.10 17.39
CA PRO A 7 -0.48 -11.17 17.35
C PRO A 7 -0.71 -9.90 18.18
N THR A 8 -1.96 -9.59 18.55
CA THR A 8 -2.31 -8.34 19.25
C THR A 8 -2.35 -8.49 20.76
N CYS A 9 -2.82 -9.63 21.28
CA CYS A 9 -2.93 -9.87 22.73
C CYS A 9 -2.15 -11.11 23.21
N GLY A 10 -1.53 -11.88 22.32
CA GLY A 10 -0.70 -13.03 22.66
C GLY A 10 -1.46 -14.31 23.05
N GLU A 11 -2.80 -14.31 23.02
CA GLU A 11 -3.60 -15.49 23.37
C GLU A 11 -3.38 -16.67 22.41
N ARG A 12 -3.31 -17.89 22.93
CA ARG A 12 -3.00 -19.10 22.16
C ARG A 12 -4.23 -20.00 21.99
N PHE A 13 -4.53 -20.33 20.75
CA PHE A 13 -5.65 -21.16 20.32
C PHE A 13 -5.19 -22.48 19.74
N LYS A 14 -6.00 -23.53 19.95
CA LYS A 14 -5.72 -24.88 19.43
C LYS A 14 -6.05 -25.05 17.94
N LYS A 15 -6.80 -24.13 17.35
CA LYS A 15 -7.25 -24.16 15.95
C LYS A 15 -7.25 -22.77 15.34
N TRP A 16 -6.90 -22.67 14.06
CA TRP A 16 -6.87 -21.39 13.33
C TRP A 16 -8.24 -20.72 13.24
N SER A 17 -9.32 -21.49 13.02
CA SER A 17 -10.68 -20.95 12.94
C SER A 17 -11.11 -20.20 14.21
N VAL A 18 -10.65 -20.67 15.37
CA VAL A 18 -10.91 -20.02 16.66
C VAL A 18 -10.08 -18.76 16.81
N CYS A 19 -8.81 -18.78 16.39
CA CYS A 19 -7.95 -17.58 16.36
C CYS A 19 -8.52 -16.52 15.41
N LYS A 20 -9.04 -16.91 14.24
CA LYS A 20 -9.67 -15.99 13.28
C LYS A 20 -10.94 -15.36 13.86
N ALA A 21 -11.81 -16.16 14.47
CA ALA A 21 -13.00 -15.65 15.15
C ALA A 21 -12.64 -14.72 16.31
N HIS A 22 -11.58 -15.02 17.06
CA HIS A 22 -11.05 -14.13 18.10
C HIS A 22 -10.58 -12.78 17.52
N LEU A 23 -9.86 -12.78 16.40
CA LEU A 23 -9.42 -11.56 15.72
C LEU A 23 -10.60 -10.68 15.27
N GLU A 24 -11.64 -11.30 14.70
CA GLU A 24 -12.87 -10.64 14.26
C GLU A 24 -13.72 -10.12 15.44
N LEU A 25 -13.89 -10.93 16.49
CA LEU A 25 -14.78 -10.62 17.62
C LEU A 25 -14.16 -9.64 18.62
N MET A 26 -12.86 -9.72 18.87
CA MET A 26 -12.15 -8.81 19.78
C MET A 26 -11.73 -7.49 19.12
N ARG A 27 -12.16 -7.23 17.86
CA ARG A 27 -11.85 -6.02 17.10
C ARG A 27 -10.34 -5.71 16.98
N HIS A 28 -9.50 -6.74 17.06
CA HIS A 28 -8.08 -6.61 16.76
C HIS A 28 -7.84 -6.39 15.26
N THR A 29 -8.68 -6.99 14.42
CA THR A 29 -8.83 -6.58 13.03
C THR A 29 -9.72 -5.34 13.02
N GLY A 30 -9.12 -4.16 12.85
CA GLY A 30 -9.84 -2.91 12.71
C GLY A 30 -10.84 -2.96 11.57
N LYS A 31 -12.09 -3.33 11.87
CA LYS A 31 -13.39 -2.78 11.44
C LYS A 31 -14.47 -3.86 11.36
N GLN A 32 -15.55 -3.66 12.11
CA GLN A 32 -16.87 -3.44 11.51
C GLN A 32 -17.59 -2.32 12.28
N HIS A 33 -17.85 -1.21 11.60
CA HIS A 33 -18.97 -0.34 11.94
C HIS A 33 -20.21 -1.03 11.40
N GLU A 34 -20.98 -1.68 12.28
CA GLU A 34 -22.32 -2.14 11.94
C GLU A 34 -23.21 -0.90 11.78
N CYS A 35 -23.64 -0.65 10.55
CA CYS A 35 -24.74 0.27 10.28
C CYS A 35 -26.03 -0.42 10.72
N ARG A 36 -26.46 -0.15 11.95
CA ARG A 36 -27.72 -0.66 12.49
C ARG A 36 -28.88 0.15 11.92
N VAL A 37 -29.44 -0.31 10.80
CA VAL A 37 -30.76 0.16 10.35
C VAL A 37 -31.80 -0.51 11.24
N ASP A 38 -32.04 0.05 12.43
CA ASP A 38 -33.16 -0.37 13.26
C ASP A 38 -34.44 0.26 12.72
N LYS A 39 -35.31 -0.61 12.18
CA LYS A 39 -36.71 -0.32 11.94
C LYS A 39 -37.40 -0.15 13.29
N GLN A 40 -37.58 1.08 13.78
CA GLN A 40 -38.65 1.41 14.72
C GLN A 40 -38.92 2.92 14.74
N SER A 41 -40.06 3.26 14.13
CA SER A 41 -40.99 4.33 14.48
C SER A 41 -40.56 5.39 15.51
N GLY A 42 -40.47 6.64 15.04
CA GLY A 42 -41.10 7.80 15.69
C GLY A 42 -40.55 8.24 17.05
N GLN A 43 -39.52 9.08 17.05
CA GLN A 43 -39.36 10.33 17.81
C GLN A 43 -37.87 10.73 17.80
N LEU A 44 -37.55 11.84 17.14
CA LEU A 44 -36.21 12.42 17.10
C LEU A 44 -35.82 12.91 18.51
N LYS A 45 -35.04 12.11 19.24
CA LYS A 45 -34.22 12.63 20.34
C LYS A 45 -32.89 13.09 19.76
N LYS A 46 -32.65 14.40 19.86
CA LYS A 46 -31.37 15.04 19.55
C LYS A 46 -30.29 14.42 20.46
N HIS A 47 -29.45 13.57 19.89
CA HIS A 47 -28.13 13.31 20.47
C HIS A 47 -27.23 14.49 20.06
N ALA A 48 -27.04 15.42 21.00
CA ALA A 48 -25.74 16.06 21.19
C ALA A 48 -24.78 14.92 21.61
N ASP A 49 -23.61 14.69 21.02
CA ASP A 49 -22.58 15.62 20.59
C ASP A 49 -22.04 15.28 19.18
N LEU A 50 -22.67 15.82 18.15
CA LEU A 50 -21.98 16.13 16.89
C LEU A 50 -21.76 17.64 16.90
N PRO A 51 -20.55 18.15 16.63
CA PRO A 51 -20.35 19.58 16.51
C PRO A 51 -21.33 20.13 15.48
N ASP A 52 -22.09 21.15 15.89
CA ASP A 52 -23.10 21.81 15.08
C ASP A 52 -22.57 22.07 13.67
N SER A 53 -23.40 21.75 12.68
CA SER A 53 -23.16 21.92 11.24
C SER A 53 -22.97 23.39 10.81
N ALA A 54 -22.78 24.30 11.76
CA ALA A 54 -22.48 25.71 11.58
C ALA A 54 -21.00 26.08 11.88
N ALA A 55 -20.17 25.12 12.33
CA ALA A 55 -18.73 25.32 12.57
C ALA A 55 -17.79 24.62 11.57
N LEU A 56 -18.33 23.97 10.53
CA LEU A 56 -17.55 23.40 9.42
C LEU A 56 -17.28 24.48 8.36
N SER A 57 -16.55 25.53 8.73
CA SER A 57 -16.08 26.50 7.73
C SER A 57 -14.94 25.95 6.85
N ASP A 58 -14.57 24.68 6.99
CA ASP A 58 -13.62 24.03 6.10
C ASP A 58 -13.81 22.51 6.07
N GLY A 59 -14.94 22.07 5.53
CA GLY A 59 -15.23 20.64 5.34
C GLY A 59 -14.15 19.95 4.49
N ALA A 60 -13.47 20.67 3.60
CA ALA A 60 -12.37 20.17 2.81
C ALA A 60 -11.12 19.90 3.66
N ALA A 61 -10.74 20.82 4.56
CA ALA A 61 -9.59 20.62 5.46
C ALA A 61 -9.73 19.38 6.34
N PHE A 62 -10.93 19.10 6.87
CA PHE A 62 -11.17 17.88 7.65
C PHE A 62 -10.85 16.60 6.86
N TRP A 63 -11.36 16.48 5.63
CA TRP A 63 -11.12 15.32 4.79
C TRP A 63 -9.67 15.20 4.35
N VAL A 64 -9.00 16.33 4.09
CA VAL A 64 -7.56 16.36 3.79
C VAL A 64 -6.75 15.84 4.97
N GLN A 65 -7.05 16.27 6.19
CA GLN A 65 -6.35 15.81 7.39
C GLN A 65 -6.53 14.30 7.61
N LEU A 66 -7.75 13.79 7.47
CA LEU A 66 -8.02 12.35 7.60
C LEU A 66 -7.27 11.55 6.53
N LEU A 67 -7.25 12.04 5.30
CA LEU A 67 -6.53 11.41 4.19
C LEU A 67 -5.02 11.36 4.45
N GLN A 68 -4.44 12.42 5.01
CA GLN A 68 -3.03 12.46 5.39
C GLN A 68 -2.69 11.46 6.50
N GLN A 69 -3.58 11.30 7.50
CA GLN A 69 -3.39 10.31 8.56
C GLN A 69 -3.42 8.88 8.02
N GLU A 70 -4.38 8.56 7.14
CA GLU A 70 -4.45 7.23 6.51
C GLU A 70 -3.21 6.97 5.63
N MET A 71 -2.77 7.98 4.87
CA MET A 71 -1.57 7.92 4.03
C MET A 71 -0.33 7.60 4.89
N ALA A 72 -0.14 8.35 5.98
CA ALA A 72 0.98 8.15 6.89
C ALA A 72 0.96 6.77 7.56
N ALA A 73 -0.22 6.31 8.01
CA ALA A 73 -0.36 4.99 8.63
C ALA A 73 -0.03 3.85 7.64
N GLN A 74 -0.47 3.97 6.38
CA GLN A 74 -0.14 2.98 5.36
C GLN A 74 1.33 3.01 4.97
N GLU A 75 1.94 4.19 4.85
CA GLU A 75 3.37 4.34 4.59
C GLU A 75 4.21 3.71 5.71
N GLU A 76 3.88 4.00 6.97
CA GLU A 76 4.52 3.41 8.15
C GLU A 76 4.37 1.89 8.17
N GLN A 77 3.17 1.36 7.85
CA GLN A 77 2.96 -0.08 7.76
C GLN A 77 3.85 -0.73 6.68
N VAL A 78 4.00 -0.06 5.52
CA VAL A 78 4.90 -0.52 4.44
C VAL A 78 6.36 -0.44 4.86
N GLN A 79 6.77 0.61 5.57
CA GLN A 79 8.15 0.75 6.04
C GLN A 79 8.47 -0.30 7.11
N HIS A 80 7.60 -0.43 8.10
CA HIS A 80 7.73 -1.43 9.17
C HIS A 80 7.88 -2.83 8.59
N ARG A 81 7.06 -3.26 7.62
CA ARG A 81 7.20 -4.60 7.04
C ARG A 81 8.53 -4.78 6.30
N LEU A 82 9.03 -3.75 5.61
CA LEU A 82 10.29 -3.84 4.86
C LEU A 82 11.50 -3.94 5.79
N GLU A 83 11.41 -3.39 6.99
CA GLU A 83 12.46 -3.41 8.02
C GLU A 83 12.40 -4.64 8.92
N THR A 84 11.21 -5.09 9.30
CA THR A 84 11.03 -6.12 10.35
C THR A 84 10.78 -7.52 9.81
N TRP A 85 10.27 -7.67 8.58
CA TRP A 85 9.96 -9.00 8.04
C TRP A 85 11.18 -9.64 7.40
N SER A 86 11.25 -10.97 7.50
CA SER A 86 12.29 -11.73 6.81
C SER A 86 12.08 -11.72 5.29
N ASN A 87 13.16 -11.96 4.54
CA ASN A 87 13.12 -12.09 3.09
C ASN A 87 12.11 -13.16 2.65
N GLU A 88 12.11 -14.30 3.35
CA GLU A 88 11.24 -15.43 3.06
C GLU A 88 9.77 -15.07 3.29
N ALA A 89 9.45 -14.37 4.37
CA ALA A 89 8.09 -13.92 4.65
C ALA A 89 7.58 -12.97 3.56
N LEU A 90 8.40 -12.02 3.13
CA LEU A 90 8.05 -11.09 2.05
C LEU A 90 7.86 -11.79 0.70
N CYS A 91 8.65 -12.83 0.41
CA CYS A 91 8.49 -13.64 -0.80
C CYS A 91 7.24 -14.53 -0.75
N GLN A 92 6.93 -15.13 0.41
CA GLN A 92 5.73 -15.96 0.60
C GLN A 92 4.44 -15.16 0.41
N GLU A 93 4.40 -13.93 0.92
CA GLU A 93 3.29 -13.00 0.70
C GLU A 93 3.29 -12.36 -0.69
N GLY A 94 4.29 -12.66 -1.53
CA GLY A 94 4.39 -12.16 -2.89
C GLY A 94 4.70 -10.66 -2.98
N LEU A 95 5.23 -10.07 -1.91
CA LEU A 95 5.57 -8.64 -1.79
C LEU A 95 7.01 -8.35 -2.22
N ARG A 96 7.87 -9.38 -2.28
CA ARG A 96 9.27 -9.30 -2.70
C ARG A 96 9.54 -10.33 -3.80
N LEU A 97 10.29 -9.92 -4.81
CA LEU A 97 10.93 -10.80 -5.79
C LEU A 97 12.44 -10.55 -5.76
N HIS A 98 13.24 -11.61 -5.88
CA HIS A 98 14.71 -11.56 -5.87
C HIS A 98 15.29 -12.40 -7.02
N GLY A 99 16.61 -12.40 -7.19
CA GLY A 99 17.26 -13.12 -8.30
C GLY A 99 16.82 -12.61 -9.67
N LEU A 100 16.58 -11.30 -9.80
CA LEU A 100 16.11 -10.67 -11.03
C LEU A 100 17.27 -10.15 -11.87
N GLU A 101 17.13 -10.23 -13.19
CA GLU A 101 17.88 -9.40 -14.13
C GLU A 101 17.10 -8.10 -14.39
N ALA A 102 17.79 -6.97 -14.42
CA ALA A 102 17.20 -5.66 -14.70
C ALA A 102 17.73 -5.11 -16.02
N ARG A 103 16.82 -4.61 -16.88
CA ARG A 103 17.14 -3.98 -18.16
C ARG A 103 16.44 -2.63 -18.25
N LEU A 104 17.24 -1.57 -18.30
CA LEU A 104 16.75 -0.21 -18.35
C LEU A 104 16.74 0.31 -19.79
N HIS A 105 15.59 0.79 -20.24
CA HIS A 105 15.41 1.44 -21.52
C HIS A 105 15.38 2.95 -21.33
N MET A 106 16.45 3.62 -21.75
CA MET A 106 16.61 5.08 -21.53
C MET A 106 15.62 5.93 -22.31
N HIS A 107 15.17 5.45 -23.47
CA HIS A 107 14.31 6.21 -24.37
C HIS A 107 12.95 6.53 -23.75
N ASP A 108 12.40 5.62 -22.95
CA ASP A 108 11.08 5.75 -22.33
C ASP A 108 11.11 5.72 -20.79
N GLY A 109 12.31 5.59 -20.20
CA GLY A 109 12.50 5.51 -18.76
C GLY A 109 11.87 4.25 -18.15
N THR A 110 11.75 3.17 -18.94
CA THR A 110 11.18 1.91 -18.47
C THR A 110 12.24 0.93 -17.99
N LEU A 111 12.00 0.30 -16.86
CA LEU A 111 12.82 -0.76 -16.32
C LEU A 111 12.07 -2.09 -16.45
N THR A 112 12.69 -3.05 -17.12
CA THR A 112 12.18 -4.41 -17.26
C THR A 112 12.94 -5.34 -16.32
N LEU A 113 12.20 -6.12 -15.55
CA LEU A 113 12.69 -7.12 -14.61
C LEU A 113 12.25 -8.51 -15.07
N ARG A 114 13.20 -9.46 -15.09
CA ARG A 114 12.95 -10.88 -15.42
C ARG A 114 13.72 -11.77 -14.46
N SER A 115 13.39 -13.06 -14.40
CA SER A 115 14.20 -14.03 -13.63
C SER A 115 15.59 -14.15 -14.24
N ALA A 116 16.64 -13.95 -13.45
CA ALA A 116 18.02 -14.16 -13.89
C ALA A 116 18.30 -15.63 -14.26
N ALA A 117 17.52 -16.57 -13.69
CA ALA A 117 17.59 -17.99 -14.02
C ALA A 117 16.89 -18.33 -15.36
N GLY A 118 16.31 -17.36 -16.07
CA GLY A 118 15.55 -17.59 -17.30
C GLY A 118 14.20 -18.29 -17.09
N THR A 119 13.74 -18.37 -15.84
CA THR A 119 12.48 -19.03 -15.45
C THR A 119 11.32 -18.04 -15.35
N ARG A 120 10.13 -18.55 -15.01
CA ARG A 120 8.99 -17.69 -14.65
C ARG A 120 9.29 -16.91 -13.38
N LEU A 121 8.70 -15.73 -13.25
CA LEU A 121 8.73 -14.99 -12.00
C LEU A 121 8.07 -15.82 -10.90
N ALA A 122 8.63 -15.76 -9.69
CA ALA A 122 8.01 -16.37 -8.53
C ALA A 122 6.63 -15.77 -8.27
N TYR A 123 5.81 -16.48 -7.47
CA TYR A 123 4.50 -15.98 -7.06
C TYR A 123 4.63 -14.56 -6.48
N ASN A 124 3.76 -13.66 -6.92
CA ASN A 124 3.75 -12.29 -6.47
C ASN A 124 2.37 -11.66 -6.64
N VAL A 125 2.15 -10.59 -5.88
CA VAL A 125 0.90 -9.81 -5.90
C VAL A 125 1.08 -8.45 -6.56
N PHE A 126 2.08 -8.31 -7.45
CA PHE A 126 2.27 -7.08 -8.22
C PHE A 126 1.15 -6.92 -9.26
N ALA A 127 0.63 -5.72 -9.35
CA ALA A 127 -0.42 -5.31 -10.24
C ALA A 127 -0.08 -3.97 -10.90
N LEU A 128 -0.77 -3.67 -11.99
CA LEU A 128 -0.64 -2.38 -12.68
C LEU A 128 -0.90 -1.22 -11.72
N GLY A 129 0.01 -0.24 -11.71
CA GLY A 129 -0.04 0.93 -10.84
C GLY A 129 0.62 0.75 -9.47
N ASP A 130 1.07 -0.46 -9.12
CA ASP A 130 1.85 -0.66 -7.89
C ASP A 130 3.15 0.13 -7.91
N VAL A 131 3.59 0.58 -6.73
CA VAL A 131 4.92 1.15 -6.57
C VAL A 131 5.91 0.01 -6.32
N GLY A 132 6.97 -0.03 -7.10
CA GLY A 132 8.09 -0.96 -6.97
C GLY A 132 9.35 -0.24 -6.52
N ILE A 133 9.99 -0.77 -5.48
CA ILE A 133 11.29 -0.35 -4.97
C ILE A 133 12.31 -1.34 -5.48
N VAL A 134 13.17 -0.92 -6.40
CA VAL A 134 14.20 -1.77 -7.00
C VAL A 134 15.50 -1.54 -6.25
N SER A 135 16.09 -2.63 -5.79
CA SER A 135 17.31 -2.63 -4.98
C SER A 135 18.28 -3.69 -5.49
N HIS A 136 19.56 -3.50 -5.22
CA HIS A 136 20.51 -4.60 -5.31
C HIS A 136 20.26 -5.60 -4.17
N GLU A 137 20.61 -6.88 -4.34
CA GLU A 137 20.49 -7.87 -3.24
C GLU A 137 21.30 -7.46 -2.00
N SER A 138 22.38 -6.68 -2.17
CA SER A 138 23.17 -6.09 -1.09
C SER A 138 22.55 -4.86 -0.41
N THR A 139 21.22 -4.66 -0.52
CA THR A 139 20.37 -3.69 0.19
C THR A 139 20.34 -2.23 -0.27
N SER A 140 21.18 -1.79 -1.21
CA SER A 140 21.08 -0.42 -1.74
C SER A 140 19.85 -0.24 -2.64
N VAL A 141 18.97 0.71 -2.31
CA VAL A 141 17.85 1.13 -3.18
C VAL A 141 18.41 1.84 -4.40
N LEU A 142 18.05 1.36 -5.58
CA LEU A 142 18.57 1.85 -6.86
C LEU A 142 17.54 2.71 -7.62
N ALA A 143 16.26 2.35 -7.53
CA ALA A 143 15.21 3.07 -8.23
C ALA A 143 13.83 2.85 -7.62
N LEU A 144 12.93 3.80 -7.87
CA LEU A 144 11.50 3.71 -7.57
C LEU A 144 10.73 3.85 -8.88
N GLY A 145 9.75 2.97 -9.10
CA GLY A 145 8.94 3.01 -10.31
C GLY A 145 7.50 2.58 -10.07
N CYS A 146 6.64 2.89 -11.04
CA CYS A 146 5.27 2.41 -11.07
C CYS A 146 5.15 1.25 -12.03
N VAL A 147 4.52 0.15 -11.62
CA VAL A 147 4.33 -1.05 -12.43
C VAL A 147 3.41 -0.73 -13.61
N THR A 148 3.91 -0.95 -14.82
CA THR A 148 3.19 -0.69 -16.07
C THR A 148 2.87 -1.96 -16.87
N SER A 149 3.53 -3.07 -16.57
CA SER A 149 3.19 -4.38 -17.13
C SER A 149 3.58 -5.51 -16.19
N VAL A 150 2.75 -6.53 -16.08
CA VAL A 150 2.98 -7.75 -15.28
C VAL A 150 2.63 -8.95 -16.14
N SER A 151 3.53 -9.92 -16.20
CA SER A 151 3.29 -11.22 -16.83
C SER A 151 4.00 -12.31 -16.03
N GLY A 152 3.77 -13.58 -16.39
CA GLY A 152 4.43 -14.71 -15.72
C GLY A 152 5.96 -14.75 -15.88
N SER A 153 6.56 -13.97 -16.79
CA SER A 153 8.00 -13.98 -17.07
C SER A 153 8.64 -12.59 -17.06
N MET A 154 7.88 -11.55 -16.78
CA MET A 154 8.33 -10.17 -16.90
C MET A 154 7.50 -9.25 -16.02
N LEU A 155 8.18 -8.34 -15.35
CA LEU A 155 7.61 -7.19 -14.66
C LEU A 155 8.24 -5.92 -15.25
N GLN A 156 7.42 -4.94 -15.61
CA GLN A 156 7.89 -3.67 -16.17
C GLN A 156 7.44 -2.51 -15.30
N LEU A 157 8.35 -1.55 -15.10
CA LEU A 157 8.16 -0.35 -14.32
C LEU A 157 8.46 0.87 -15.18
N THR A 158 7.73 1.96 -14.98
CA THR A 158 8.18 3.29 -15.40
C THR A 158 8.81 3.98 -14.19
N LEU A 159 10.07 4.39 -14.31
CA LEU A 159 10.79 5.02 -13.21
C LEU A 159 10.23 6.41 -12.90
N LYS A 160 10.17 6.79 -11.62
CA LYS A 160 9.75 8.14 -11.22
C LYS A 160 10.81 9.15 -11.69
N ARG A 161 10.38 10.26 -12.28
CA ARG A 161 11.30 11.33 -12.70
C ARG A 161 12.09 11.84 -11.49
N GLY A 162 13.42 11.92 -11.60
CA GLY A 162 14.29 12.43 -10.55
C GLY A 162 14.89 11.37 -9.62
N THR A 163 14.55 10.08 -9.75
CA THR A 163 15.36 9.02 -9.11
C THR A 163 16.73 8.98 -9.77
N ALA A 164 17.79 9.18 -8.98
CA ALA A 164 19.16 8.98 -9.43
C ALA A 164 19.31 7.52 -9.86
N ILE A 165 19.35 7.27 -11.16
CA ILE A 165 19.55 5.93 -11.70
C ILE A 165 20.98 5.55 -11.37
N ASP A 166 21.15 4.57 -10.48
CA ASP A 166 22.47 4.08 -10.13
C ASP A 166 23.15 3.48 -11.37
N SER A 167 24.45 3.74 -11.52
CA SER A 167 25.33 3.09 -12.48
C SER A 167 25.22 1.56 -12.51
N ALA A 168 24.81 0.94 -11.41
CA ALA A 168 24.52 -0.49 -11.32
C ALA A 168 23.39 -0.95 -12.26
N LEU A 169 22.38 -0.11 -12.53
CA LEU A 169 21.31 -0.42 -13.50
C LEU A 169 21.76 -0.22 -14.95
N LEU A 170 22.85 0.51 -15.17
CA LEU A 170 23.45 0.76 -16.48
C LEU A 170 24.43 -0.34 -16.90
N SER A 171 25.04 -1.03 -15.94
CA SER A 171 26.04 -2.06 -16.17
C SER A 171 25.49 -3.45 -15.80
N PRO A 172 25.03 -4.26 -16.78
CA PRO A 172 24.42 -5.57 -16.52
C PRO A 172 25.41 -6.66 -16.07
N ARG A 173 26.65 -6.31 -15.71
CA ARG A 173 27.68 -7.30 -15.34
C ARG A 173 27.49 -7.77 -13.89
N GLY A 174 26.59 -8.75 -13.73
CA GLY A 174 26.67 -9.75 -12.66
C GLY A 174 25.90 -9.49 -11.37
N GLY A 175 25.07 -8.44 -11.30
CA GLY A 175 24.22 -8.19 -10.13
C GLY A 175 22.86 -8.87 -10.25
N THR A 176 22.45 -9.59 -9.20
CA THR A 176 21.06 -10.03 -9.00
C THR A 176 20.29 -8.90 -8.30
N PHE A 177 19.16 -8.53 -8.88
CA PHE A 177 18.30 -7.47 -8.38
C PHE A 177 17.13 -8.04 -7.60
N ARG A 178 16.56 -7.21 -6.73
CA ARG A 178 15.29 -7.47 -6.07
C ARG A 178 14.34 -6.30 -6.25
N ILE A 179 13.06 -6.59 -6.16
CA ILE A 179 12.01 -5.60 -6.12
C ILE A 179 11.09 -5.85 -4.92
N ASP A 180 10.75 -4.77 -4.25
CA ASP A 180 9.85 -4.71 -3.12
C ASP A 180 8.60 -3.91 -3.46
N LYS A 181 7.43 -4.39 -3.04
CA LYS A 181 6.18 -3.64 -3.16
C LYS A 181 6.19 -2.46 -2.18
N GLY A 182 6.19 -1.24 -2.72
CA GLY A 182 6.22 0.01 -1.99
C GLY A 182 4.84 0.57 -1.65
N PHE A 183 4.85 1.76 -1.06
CA PHE A 183 3.65 2.50 -0.70
C PHE A 183 3.04 3.19 -1.94
N GLN A 184 1.73 3.04 -2.12
CA GLN A 184 1.01 3.64 -3.25
C GLN A 184 0.49 5.04 -2.89
N GLN A 185 1.29 6.07 -3.19
CA GLN A 185 0.90 7.47 -2.94
C GLN A 185 -0.17 8.00 -3.93
N THR A 186 -0.18 7.52 -5.18
CA THR A 186 -1.02 8.08 -6.26
C THR A 186 -2.54 8.10 -5.97
N PRO A 187 -3.16 7.07 -5.35
CA PRO A 187 -4.56 7.14 -4.92
C PRO A 187 -4.83 8.32 -3.97
N PHE A 188 -3.92 8.59 -3.03
CA PHE A 188 -4.02 9.71 -2.09
C PHE A 188 -3.91 11.06 -2.80
N ASP A 189 -2.97 11.22 -3.72
CA ASP A 189 -2.84 12.45 -4.52
C ASP A 189 -4.13 12.75 -5.32
N ARG A 190 -4.75 11.71 -5.87
CA ARG A 190 -6.02 11.81 -6.62
C ARG A 190 -7.18 12.19 -5.71
N MET A 191 -7.28 11.57 -4.53
CA MET A 191 -8.31 11.90 -3.53
C MET A 191 -8.15 13.34 -3.03
N HIS A 192 -6.94 13.76 -2.71
CA HIS A 192 -6.63 15.12 -2.29
C HIS A 192 -7.02 16.15 -3.37
N SER A 193 -6.62 15.89 -4.62
CA SER A 193 -6.98 16.75 -5.76
C SER A 193 -8.49 16.83 -5.98
N ALA A 194 -9.22 15.73 -5.75
CA ALA A 194 -10.67 15.72 -5.89
C ALA A 194 -11.35 16.56 -4.80
N ILE A 195 -10.90 16.44 -3.54
CA ILE A 195 -11.41 17.25 -2.42
C ILE A 195 -11.22 18.74 -2.69
N GLN A 196 -10.03 19.15 -3.13
CA GLN A 196 -9.74 20.55 -3.47
C GLN A 196 -10.63 21.08 -4.60
N ARG A 197 -10.92 20.27 -5.63
CA ARG A 197 -11.83 20.67 -6.71
C ARG A 197 -13.28 20.80 -6.24
N CYS A 198 -13.72 19.95 -5.32
CA CYS A 198 -15.05 20.06 -4.74
C CYS A 198 -15.20 21.37 -3.97
N ASP A 199 -14.20 21.72 -3.17
CA ASP A 199 -14.16 22.96 -2.38
C ASP A 199 -14.24 24.23 -3.24
N GLN A 200 -13.42 24.27 -4.31
CA GLN A 200 -13.43 25.37 -5.29
C GLN A 200 -14.78 25.53 -5.98
N ARG A 201 -15.50 24.44 -6.26
CA ARG A 201 -16.83 24.48 -6.90
C ARG A 201 -17.91 25.00 -5.95
N SER A 202 -17.84 24.67 -4.66
CA SER A 202 -18.73 25.25 -3.64
C SER A 202 -18.53 26.76 -3.54
N ALA A 203 -17.29 27.22 -3.46
CA ALA A 203 -16.96 28.64 -3.37
C ALA A 203 -17.37 29.46 -4.62
N GLN A 204 -17.41 28.83 -5.80
CA GLN A 204 -17.80 29.48 -7.06
C GLN A 204 -19.34 29.54 -7.25
N LYS A 205 -20.11 28.69 -6.56
CA LYS A 205 -21.58 28.65 -6.65
C LYS A 205 -22.27 29.63 -5.69
N GLU A 206 -21.53 30.12 -4.69
CA GLU A 206 -21.97 31.12 -3.70
C GLU A 206 -21.66 32.57 -4.13
N ARG A 207 -21.15 32.77 -5.35
CA ARG A 207 -20.94 34.07 -6.00
C ARG A 207 -21.94 34.27 -7.14
#